data_AF-A0A550GHY7-F1
#
_entry.id   AF-A0A550GHY7-F1
#
_cell.length_a   1.000
_cell.length_b   1.000
_cell.length_c   1.000
_cell.angle_alpha   90.00
_cell.angle_beta   90.00
_cell.angle_gamma   90.00
#
_symmetry.space_group_name_H-M   'P 1'
#
loop_
_entity.id
_entity.type
_entity.pdbx_description
1 polymer ?
#
loop_
_entity_poly.entity_id
_entity_poly.type
_entity_poly.pdbx_seq_one_letter_code
_entity_poly.pdbx_strand_id
1 'polypeptide(L)'
;MLVHSSIHGFDIMSCSNSPLKQNGPLMITSWRATGACNLNCLYCNVNACMKPSPGELNTKEALNLVDQIYEFGSQWFGLKGGEPLVRKDIFEIIGHARSLGLNVCLLTNGYFVDGDIYDNLVKYNVFTSISIDGPEKVTDILRGKGSYKAALSAIKKLSEGGILNGLSMAATSINYKEAEHIFNLADEY
;
A
#
# COMPACT_ATOMS: atom_id res chain seq x y z
N MET A 1 11.54 0.30 43.67
CA MET A 1 10.27 -0.39 43.43
C MET A 1 10.07 -0.44 41.93
N LEU A 2 10.22 -1.64 41.37
CA LEU A 2 10.14 -1.94 39.93
C LEU A 2 8.72 -1.68 39.41
N VAL A 3 8.62 -1.11 38.21
CA VAL A 3 7.92 -1.79 37.09
C VAL A 3 8.53 -1.31 35.78
N HIS A 4 9.32 -2.19 35.14
CA HIS A 4 9.60 -2.11 33.71
C HIS A 4 8.35 -2.59 32.98
N SER A 5 7.74 -1.76 32.13
CA SER A 5 6.79 -2.21 31.12
C SER A 5 7.53 -2.34 29.79
N SER A 6 7.94 -3.58 29.51
CA SER A 6 8.41 -4.04 28.21
C SER A 6 7.31 -3.88 27.16
N ILE A 7 7.45 -2.88 26.30
CA ILE A 7 6.64 -2.75 25.09
C ILE A 7 7.37 -3.53 24.00
N HIS A 8 6.85 -4.74 23.77
CA HIS A 8 6.81 -5.50 22.53
C HIS A 8 7.85 -5.11 21.46
N GLY A 9 8.87 -5.95 21.35
CA GLY A 9 9.80 -5.95 20.23
C GLY A 9 9.05 -6.21 18.93
N PHE A 10 9.06 -5.23 18.05
CA PHE A 10 9.03 -5.50 16.62
C PHE A 10 10.38 -6.12 16.27
N ASP A 11 10.44 -7.45 16.25
CA ASP A 11 11.52 -8.16 15.58
C ASP A 11 11.45 -7.79 14.09
N ILE A 12 12.32 -6.87 13.66
CA ILE A 12 12.65 -6.62 12.24
C ILE A 12 13.39 -7.85 11.65
N MET A 13 13.34 -9.01 12.31
CA MET A 13 14.29 -10.10 12.17
C MET A 13 13.61 -11.44 11.88
N SER A 14 13.04 -11.54 10.68
CA SER A 14 13.22 -12.73 9.83
C SER A 14 12.71 -12.46 8.41
N CYS A 15 13.23 -11.44 7.73
CA CYS A 15 13.28 -11.52 6.28
C CYS A 15 14.17 -12.72 5.94
N SER A 16 13.68 -13.61 5.08
CA SER A 16 14.34 -14.84 4.67
C SER A 16 15.83 -14.62 4.38
N ASN A 17 16.67 -15.61 4.73
CA ASN A 17 18.12 -15.66 4.46
C ASN A 17 18.47 -15.74 2.95
N SER A 18 17.69 -15.11 2.09
CA SER A 18 18.08 -14.82 0.72
C SER A 18 19.08 -13.66 0.76
N PRO A 19 20.32 -13.84 0.28
CA PRO A 19 21.25 -12.73 0.18
C PRO A 19 20.76 -11.82 -0.94
N LEU A 20 19.91 -10.84 -0.61
CA LEU A 20 19.64 -9.71 -1.49
C LEU A 20 20.99 -9.22 -2.02
N LYS A 21 21.11 -9.02 -3.33
CA LYS A 21 22.32 -8.45 -3.96
C LYS A 21 22.55 -7.06 -3.35
N GLN A 22 23.37 -6.98 -2.30
CA GLN A 22 23.71 -5.77 -1.54
C GLN A 22 24.66 -4.84 -2.33
N ASN A 23 24.37 -4.60 -3.61
CA ASN A 23 25.19 -3.77 -4.49
C ASN A 23 24.54 -2.42 -4.82
N GLY A 24 23.26 -2.20 -4.48
CA GLY A 24 22.50 -0.98 -4.82
C GLY A 24 22.12 -0.10 -3.61
N PRO A 25 22.06 1.24 -3.74
CA PRO A 25 21.82 2.15 -2.61
C PRO A 25 20.33 2.40 -2.29
N LEU A 26 19.38 1.80 -3.02
CA LEU A 26 17.95 2.17 -2.90
C LEU A 26 17.19 1.29 -1.90
N MET A 27 16.66 1.92 -0.87
CA MET A 27 15.78 1.27 0.10
C MET A 27 14.47 0.80 -0.53
N ILE A 28 13.86 1.62 -1.40
CA ILE A 28 12.57 1.34 -2.03
C ILE A 28 12.53 1.82 -3.47
N THR A 29 12.05 0.98 -4.37
CA THR A 29 11.68 1.37 -5.74
C THR A 29 10.17 1.26 -5.88
N SER A 30 9.51 2.40 -6.12
CA SER A 30 8.06 2.42 -6.27
C SER A 30 7.62 2.49 -7.73
N TRP A 31 6.57 1.75 -8.09
CA TRP A 31 5.96 1.75 -9.41
C TRP A 31 4.48 2.12 -9.36
N ARG A 32 4.04 2.97 -10.28
CA ARG A 32 2.62 3.21 -10.59
C ARG A 32 2.14 2.05 -11.47
N ALA A 33 1.63 1.00 -10.84
CA ALA A 33 1.29 -0.27 -11.47
C ALA A 33 0.14 -0.17 -12.49
N THR A 34 -0.78 0.76 -12.27
CA THR A 34 -1.85 1.06 -13.21
C THR A 34 -2.30 2.51 -13.10
N GLY A 35 -2.86 3.04 -14.19
CA GLY A 35 -3.62 4.30 -14.17
C GLY A 35 -5.10 4.13 -13.85
N ALA A 36 -5.61 2.88 -13.85
CA ALA A 36 -7.00 2.59 -13.56
C ALA A 36 -7.33 2.85 -12.08
N CYS A 37 -8.49 3.43 -11.78
CA CYS A 37 -8.95 3.63 -10.40
C CYS A 37 -10.48 3.70 -10.33
N ASN A 38 -11.03 3.21 -9.21
CA ASN A 38 -12.45 3.22 -8.89
C ASN A 38 -12.95 4.54 -8.27
N LEU A 39 -12.04 5.44 -7.88
CA LEU A 39 -12.35 6.75 -7.29
C LEU A 39 -11.89 7.90 -8.19
N ASN A 40 -12.48 9.08 -8.01
CA ASN A 40 -12.12 10.30 -8.75
C ASN A 40 -11.87 11.47 -7.78
N CYS A 41 -10.76 11.38 -7.03
CA CYS A 41 -10.47 12.30 -5.93
C CYS A 41 -10.20 13.74 -6.43
N LEU A 42 -10.62 14.75 -5.67
CA LEU A 42 -10.54 16.17 -6.06
C LEU A 42 -9.12 16.68 -6.29
N TYR A 43 -8.14 16.15 -5.54
CA TYR A 43 -6.72 16.50 -5.67
C TYR A 43 -5.96 15.56 -6.62
N CYS A 44 -6.63 14.57 -7.22
CA CYS A 44 -5.97 13.60 -8.06
C CYS A 44 -5.45 14.27 -9.33
N ASN A 45 -4.15 14.11 -9.61
CA ASN A 45 -3.54 14.62 -10.84
C ASN A 45 -3.79 13.70 -12.04
N VAL A 46 -4.66 12.70 -11.89
CA VAL A 46 -5.01 11.73 -12.93
C VAL A 46 -6.53 11.74 -13.07
N ASN A 47 -7.02 11.93 -14.29
CA ASN A 47 -8.46 11.78 -14.59
C ASN A 47 -8.81 10.28 -14.53
N ALA A 48 -9.05 9.82 -13.31
CA ALA A 48 -9.20 8.42 -12.98
C ALA A 48 -10.45 7.84 -13.63
N CYS A 49 -10.27 6.69 -14.28
CA CYS A 49 -11.36 5.84 -14.72
C CYS A 49 -10.93 4.37 -14.56
N MET A 50 -11.86 3.43 -14.70
CA MET A 50 -11.56 1.98 -14.62
C MET A 50 -10.83 1.43 -15.86
N LYS A 51 -10.05 2.27 -16.55
CA LYS A 51 -9.25 1.88 -17.72
C LYS A 51 -7.76 2.06 -17.43
N PRO A 52 -6.92 1.08 -17.82
CA PRO A 52 -5.47 1.23 -17.81
C PRO A 52 -5.01 2.49 -18.56
N SER A 53 -3.87 3.05 -18.17
CA SER A 53 -3.28 4.15 -18.93
C SER A 53 -2.77 3.67 -20.30
N PRO A 54 -2.77 4.53 -21.33
CA PRO A 54 -2.06 4.25 -22.57
C PRO A 54 -0.58 3.94 -22.28
N GLY A 55 -0.05 2.86 -22.87
CA GLY A 55 1.33 2.43 -22.65
C GLY A 55 1.61 1.79 -21.29
N GLU A 56 0.57 1.40 -20.54
CA GLU A 56 0.73 0.61 -19.32
C GLU A 56 1.35 -0.76 -19.62
N LEU A 57 2.30 -1.18 -18.79
CA LEU A 57 3.01 -2.45 -18.97
C LEU A 57 2.03 -3.63 -18.96
N ASN A 58 2.19 -4.55 -19.91
CA ASN A 58 1.54 -5.85 -19.85
C ASN A 58 2.19 -6.75 -18.77
N THR A 59 1.61 -7.92 -18.50
CA THR A 59 2.10 -8.83 -17.45
C THR A 59 3.56 -9.22 -17.64
N LYS A 60 3.97 -9.61 -18.85
CA LYS A 60 5.36 -10.00 -19.15
C LYS A 60 6.34 -8.85 -18.91
N GLU A 61 5.96 -7.64 -19.32
CA GLU A 61 6.78 -6.44 -19.11
C GLU A 61 6.87 -6.08 -17.62
N ALA A 62 5.77 -6.23 -16.87
CA ALA A 62 5.75 -5.99 -15.43
C ALA A 62 6.62 -6.98 -14.65
N LEU A 63 6.58 -8.27 -15.00
CA LEU A 63 7.45 -9.29 -14.40
C LEU A 63 8.94 -8.98 -14.70
N ASN A 64 9.26 -8.62 -15.94
CA ASN A 64 10.60 -8.21 -16.32
C ASN A 64 11.06 -6.89 -15.63
N LEU A 65 10.14 -6.00 -15.30
CA LEU A 65 10.44 -4.82 -14.47
C LEU A 65 10.81 -5.24 -13.04
N VAL A 66 10.09 -6.20 -12.46
CA VAL A 66 10.40 -6.72 -11.11
C VAL A 66 11.79 -7.36 -11.08
N ASP A 67 12.16 -8.13 -12.11
CA ASP A 67 13.51 -8.69 -12.25
C ASP A 67 14.58 -7.58 -12.26
N GLN A 68 14.35 -6.51 -13.04
CA GLN A 68 15.26 -5.35 -13.08
C GLN A 68 15.38 -4.63 -11.73
N ILE A 69 14.28 -4.49 -10.99
CA ILE A 69 14.27 -3.87 -9.66
C ILE A 69 15.09 -4.70 -8.67
N TYR A 70 14.93 -6.02 -8.71
CA TYR A 70 15.71 -6.95 -7.90
C TYR A 70 17.20 -6.91 -8.25
N GLU A 71 17.53 -6.99 -9.53
CA GLU A 71 18.92 -6.94 -10.02
C GLU A 71 19.62 -5.61 -9.73
N PHE A 72 18.86 -4.51 -9.69
CA PHE A 72 19.37 -3.21 -9.27
C PHE A 72 19.74 -3.17 -7.76
N GLY A 73 19.22 -4.10 -6.95
CA GLY A 73 19.51 -4.21 -5.53
C GLY A 73 18.53 -3.45 -4.62
N SER A 74 17.29 -3.24 -5.05
CA SER A 74 16.26 -2.63 -4.20
C SER A 74 15.84 -3.60 -3.09
N GLN A 75 15.62 -3.10 -1.86
CA GLN A 75 15.12 -3.93 -0.76
C GLN A 75 13.58 -4.04 -0.76
N TRP A 76 12.91 -2.95 -1.12
CA TRP A 76 11.46 -2.84 -1.15
C TRP A 76 10.93 -2.51 -2.53
N PHE A 77 9.90 -3.25 -2.94
CA PHE A 77 9.10 -2.96 -4.10
C PHE A 77 7.77 -2.32 -3.68
N GLY A 78 7.61 -1.04 -4.00
CA GLY A 78 6.41 -0.27 -3.65
C GLY A 78 5.40 -0.22 -4.79
N LEU A 79 4.19 -0.72 -4.56
CA LEU A 79 3.09 -0.67 -5.50
C LEU A 79 2.16 0.51 -5.17
N LYS A 80 1.90 1.34 -6.17
CA LYS A 80 0.97 2.47 -6.10
C LYS A 80 0.32 2.69 -7.47
N GLY A 81 -0.49 3.73 -7.64
CA GLY A 81 -0.95 4.16 -8.96
C GLY A 81 -2.25 4.93 -8.95
N GLY A 82 -3.17 4.56 -9.84
CA GLY A 82 -4.59 4.75 -9.61
C GLY A 82 -4.99 3.93 -8.37
N GLU A 83 -5.60 2.77 -8.58
CA GLU A 83 -5.80 1.77 -7.52
C GLU A 83 -5.14 0.44 -7.94
N PRO A 84 -4.01 0.04 -7.36
CA PRO A 84 -3.31 -1.18 -7.78
C PRO A 84 -4.17 -2.45 -7.69
N LEU A 85 -5.11 -2.51 -6.75
CA LEU A 85 -5.96 -3.68 -6.55
C LEU A 85 -7.01 -3.89 -7.66
N VAL A 86 -7.17 -2.95 -8.60
CA VAL A 86 -8.00 -3.16 -9.80
C VAL A 86 -7.25 -3.84 -10.95
N ARG A 87 -5.92 -3.92 -10.85
CA ARG A 87 -5.07 -4.55 -11.87
C ARG A 87 -5.15 -6.08 -11.74
N LYS A 88 -5.59 -6.74 -12.80
CA LYS A 88 -5.96 -8.17 -12.79
C LYS A 88 -4.81 -9.12 -12.43
N ASP A 89 -3.60 -8.80 -12.83
CA ASP A 89 -2.37 -9.59 -12.63
C ASP A 89 -1.56 -9.12 -11.41
N ILE A 90 -2.11 -8.26 -10.55
CA ILE A 90 -1.33 -7.65 -9.46
C ILE A 90 -0.73 -8.68 -8.49
N PHE A 91 -1.47 -9.75 -8.18
CA PHE A 91 -0.98 -10.80 -7.29
C PHE A 91 -0.01 -11.78 -7.95
N GLU A 92 -0.01 -11.89 -9.28
CA GLU A 92 1.05 -12.59 -10.02
C GLU A 92 2.36 -11.81 -9.91
N ILE A 93 2.30 -10.49 -10.10
CA ILE A 93 3.45 -9.58 -9.96
C ILE A 93 3.99 -9.58 -8.52
N ILE A 94 3.11 -9.48 -7.52
CA ILE A 94 3.50 -9.54 -6.10
C ILE A 94 4.14 -10.89 -5.78
N GLY A 95 3.52 -12.00 -6.20
CA GLY A 95 4.06 -13.34 -5.97
C GLY A 95 5.45 -13.51 -6.57
N HIS A 96 5.67 -12.99 -7.79
CA HIS A 96 6.99 -13.00 -8.43
C HIS A 96 8.03 -12.21 -7.62
N ALA A 97 7.71 -10.97 -7.23
CA ALA A 97 8.60 -10.14 -6.41
C ALA A 97 8.98 -10.81 -5.08
N ARG A 98 8.00 -11.42 -4.39
CA ARG A 98 8.26 -12.16 -3.15
C ARG A 98 9.11 -13.40 -3.39
N SER A 99 8.96 -14.08 -4.52
CA SER A 99 9.77 -15.27 -4.86
C SER A 99 11.26 -14.93 -5.06
N LEU A 100 11.57 -13.72 -5.53
CA LEU A 100 12.94 -13.20 -5.63
C LEU A 100 13.50 -12.75 -4.27
N GLY A 101 12.66 -12.61 -3.24
CA GLY A 101 13.05 -12.16 -1.91
C GLY A 101 12.87 -10.66 -1.66
N LEU A 102 12.20 -9.92 -2.54
CA LEU A 102 11.86 -8.51 -2.30
C LEU A 102 10.83 -8.40 -1.16
N ASN A 103 10.97 -7.36 -0.34
CA ASN A 103 9.85 -6.90 0.47
C ASN A 103 8.87 -6.11 -0.41
N VAL A 104 7.57 -6.25 -0.16
CA VAL A 104 6.55 -5.59 -0.97
C VAL A 104 5.69 -4.73 -0.07
N CYS A 105 5.51 -3.48 -0.47
CA CYS A 105 4.54 -2.59 0.15
C CYS A 105 3.55 -2.05 -0.89
N LEU A 106 2.34 -1.74 -0.43
CA LEU A 106 1.22 -1.33 -1.27
C LEU A 106 0.55 -0.09 -0.68
N LEU A 107 0.27 0.92 -1.51
CA LEU A 107 -0.62 2.02 -1.16
C LEU A 107 -1.96 1.85 -1.89
N THR A 108 -3.05 1.77 -1.14
CA THR A 108 -4.41 1.56 -1.66
C THR A 108 -5.41 2.53 -1.02
N ASN A 109 -6.56 2.74 -1.67
CA ASN A 109 -7.70 3.45 -1.10
C ASN A 109 -8.55 2.59 -0.15
N GLY A 110 -8.26 1.29 -0.05
CA GLY A 110 -8.90 0.37 0.89
C GLY A 110 -10.21 -0.25 0.40
N TYR A 111 -10.79 0.23 -0.70
CA TYR A 111 -12.12 -0.20 -1.19
C TYR A 111 -12.23 -1.70 -1.44
N PHE A 112 -11.16 -2.31 -1.95
CA PHE A 112 -11.14 -3.72 -2.34
C PHE A 112 -10.51 -4.64 -1.30
N VAL A 113 -10.17 -4.15 -0.10
CA VAL A 113 -9.53 -4.95 0.95
C VAL A 113 -10.57 -5.83 1.66
N ASP A 114 -10.97 -6.89 0.96
CA ASP A 114 -11.90 -7.91 1.44
C ASP A 114 -11.69 -9.24 0.72
N GLY A 115 -12.24 -10.33 1.29
CA GLY A 115 -12.22 -11.68 0.71
C GLY A 115 -10.86 -12.09 0.14
N ASP A 116 -10.87 -12.65 -1.07
CA ASP A 116 -9.67 -13.14 -1.76
C ASP A 116 -8.55 -12.10 -1.87
N ILE A 117 -8.87 -10.81 -1.97
CA ILE A 117 -7.85 -9.76 -2.05
C ILE A 117 -7.13 -9.64 -0.71
N TYR A 118 -7.86 -9.57 0.40
CA TYR A 118 -7.27 -9.56 1.74
C TYR A 118 -6.45 -10.83 1.99
N ASP A 119 -7.00 -12.00 1.66
CA ASP A 119 -6.33 -13.29 1.84
C ASP A 119 -5.00 -13.35 1.07
N ASN A 120 -4.97 -12.81 -0.16
CA ASN A 120 -3.72 -12.72 -0.92
C ASN A 120 -2.72 -11.71 -0.34
N LEU A 121 -3.17 -10.56 0.18
CA LEU A 121 -2.29 -9.60 0.85
C LEU A 121 -1.59 -10.23 2.06
N VAL A 122 -2.34 -10.99 2.88
CA VAL A 122 -1.79 -11.73 4.03
C VAL A 122 -0.87 -12.85 3.56
N LYS A 123 -1.31 -13.68 2.60
CA LYS A 123 -0.52 -14.80 2.03
C LYS A 123 0.86 -14.35 1.56
N TYR A 124 0.94 -13.21 0.87
CA TYR A 124 2.20 -12.68 0.36
C TYR A 124 2.93 -11.75 1.34
N ASN A 125 2.38 -11.51 2.53
CA ASN A 125 2.88 -10.59 3.54
C ASN A 125 3.16 -9.19 2.97
N VAL A 126 2.13 -8.60 2.35
CA VAL A 126 2.20 -7.28 1.70
C VAL A 126 1.91 -6.19 2.70
N PHE A 127 2.94 -5.41 3.04
CA PHE A 127 2.85 -4.26 3.93
C PHE A 127 1.99 -3.18 3.30
N THR A 128 0.77 -3.01 3.80
CA THR A 128 -0.26 -2.21 3.11
C THR A 128 -0.54 -0.93 3.87
N SER A 129 -0.43 0.20 3.18
CA SER A 129 -0.80 1.52 3.67
C SER A 129 -2.12 1.97 3.09
N ILE A 130 -2.95 2.61 3.92
CA ILE A 130 -4.29 3.04 3.56
C ILE A 130 -4.35 4.55 3.38
N SER A 131 -4.95 4.95 2.26
CA SER A 131 -5.15 6.36 1.95
C SER A 131 -6.43 6.88 2.60
N ILE A 132 -6.29 7.78 3.58
CA ILE A 132 -7.39 8.37 4.37
C ILE A 132 -7.02 9.82 4.71
N ASP A 133 -7.95 10.75 4.49
CA ASP A 133 -7.62 12.19 4.40
C ASP A 133 -8.17 13.04 5.55
N GLY A 134 -8.68 12.40 6.60
CA GLY A 134 -9.30 13.03 7.76
C GLY A 134 -10.62 12.36 8.13
N PRO A 135 -11.44 13.01 8.97
CA PRO A 135 -12.75 12.50 9.37
C PRO A 135 -13.65 12.17 8.18
N GLU A 136 -14.68 11.36 8.40
CA GLU A 136 -15.58 10.85 7.36
C GLU A 136 -16.05 11.92 6.37
N LYS A 137 -16.57 13.03 6.88
CA LYS A 137 -17.03 14.15 6.06
C LYS A 137 -15.94 14.67 5.12
N VAL A 138 -14.71 14.81 5.59
CA VAL A 138 -13.58 15.38 4.84
C VAL A 138 -13.07 14.38 3.81
N THR A 139 -12.85 13.12 4.22
CA THR A 139 -12.42 12.05 3.32
C THR A 139 -13.44 11.84 2.19
N ASP A 140 -14.73 11.82 2.50
CA ASP A 140 -15.78 11.62 1.49
C ASP A 140 -15.92 12.81 0.53
N ILE A 141 -15.70 14.05 0.99
CA ILE A 141 -15.64 15.22 0.10
C ILE A 141 -14.47 15.09 -0.87
N LEU A 142 -13.29 14.70 -0.38
CA LEU A 142 -12.07 14.67 -1.18
C LEU A 142 -12.00 13.47 -2.12
N ARG A 143 -12.53 12.31 -1.73
CA ARG A 143 -12.36 11.03 -2.45
C ARG A 143 -13.65 10.45 -3.03
N GLY A 144 -14.80 10.92 -2.56
CA GLY A 144 -16.12 10.40 -2.91
C GLY A 144 -16.80 9.67 -1.75
N LYS A 145 -18.13 9.67 -1.76
CA LYS A 145 -18.98 9.11 -0.69
C LYS A 145 -18.64 7.64 -0.40
N GLY A 146 -18.51 7.29 0.88
CA GLY A 146 -18.23 5.95 1.37
C GLY A 146 -16.73 5.60 1.39
N SER A 147 -15.85 6.49 0.93
CA SER A 147 -14.40 6.25 0.93
C SER A 147 -13.86 6.09 2.35
N TYR A 148 -14.33 6.89 3.30
CA TYR A 148 -13.90 6.77 4.69
C TYR A 148 -14.26 5.42 5.30
N LYS A 149 -15.51 4.97 5.11
CA LYS A 149 -15.97 3.69 5.65
C LYS A 149 -15.17 2.52 5.07
N ALA A 150 -14.88 2.56 3.78
CA ALA A 150 -14.04 1.57 3.12
C ALA A 150 -12.60 1.57 3.68
N ALA A 151 -11.98 2.75 3.79
CA ALA A 151 -10.66 2.91 4.37
C ALA A 151 -10.60 2.40 5.82
N LEU A 152 -11.53 2.80 6.68
CA LEU A 152 -11.59 2.35 8.09
C LEU A 152 -11.80 0.84 8.21
N SER A 153 -12.65 0.24 7.36
CA SER A 153 -12.81 -1.21 7.30
C SER A 153 -11.51 -1.92 6.92
N ALA A 154 -10.76 -1.37 5.96
CA ALA A 154 -9.50 -1.92 5.53
C ALA A 154 -8.41 -1.79 6.61
N ILE A 155 -8.32 -0.63 7.28
CA ILE A 155 -7.39 -0.39 8.40
C ILE A 155 -7.56 -1.48 9.47
N LYS A 156 -8.80 -1.73 9.90
CA LYS A 156 -9.14 -2.78 10.88
C LYS A 156 -8.62 -4.15 10.47
N LYS A 157 -9.01 -4.61 9.28
CA LYS A 157 -8.61 -5.94 8.77
C LYS A 157 -7.10 -6.07 8.63
N LEU A 158 -6.43 -5.05 8.11
CA LEU A 158 -4.98 -5.08 7.91
C LEU A 158 -4.21 -5.05 9.24
N SER A 159 -4.72 -4.33 10.25
CA SER A 159 -4.17 -4.33 11.62
C SER A 159 -4.33 -5.70 12.26
N GLU A 160 -5.53 -6.30 12.19
CA GLU A 160 -5.78 -7.68 12.65
C GLU A 160 -4.87 -8.71 11.95
N GLY A 161 -4.59 -8.51 10.66
CA GLY A 161 -3.68 -9.36 9.88
C GLY A 161 -2.19 -9.08 10.11
N GLY A 162 -1.82 -8.07 10.90
CA GLY A 162 -0.43 -7.69 11.18
C GLY A 162 0.32 -7.13 9.96
N ILE A 163 -0.40 -6.67 8.93
CA ILE A 163 0.18 -6.17 7.66
C ILE A 163 -0.17 -4.70 7.37
N LEU A 164 -0.80 -4.00 8.33
CA LEU A 164 -0.98 -2.55 8.25
C LEU A 164 0.38 -1.87 8.41
N ASN A 165 0.80 -1.15 7.36
CA ASN A 165 2.10 -0.47 7.31
C ASN A 165 2.02 1.02 7.65
N GLY A 166 0.84 1.63 7.50
CA GLY A 166 0.64 3.03 7.86
C GLY A 166 -0.53 3.70 7.16
N LEU A 167 -0.78 4.95 7.51
CA LEU A 167 -1.85 5.78 6.97
C LEU A 167 -1.27 6.92 6.13
N SER A 168 -1.91 7.22 5.00
CA SER A 168 -1.43 8.24 4.06
C SER A 168 -2.51 9.29 3.81
N MET A 169 -2.23 10.53 4.21
CA MET A 169 -3.08 11.70 3.95
C MET A 169 -2.50 12.55 2.82
N ALA A 170 -3.31 12.84 1.81
CA ALA A 170 -3.00 13.91 0.87
C ALA A 170 -3.39 15.25 1.51
N ALA A 171 -2.39 16.00 2.00
CA ALA A 171 -2.63 17.31 2.60
C ALA A 171 -3.05 18.34 1.54
N THR A 172 -4.17 18.99 1.78
CA THR A 172 -4.77 20.04 0.95
C THR A 172 -5.18 21.23 1.82
N SER A 173 -5.60 22.33 1.18
CA SER A 173 -6.19 23.47 1.91
C SER A 173 -7.48 23.10 2.66
N ILE A 174 -8.11 21.96 2.36
CA ILE A 174 -9.35 21.49 2.97
C ILE A 174 -9.08 20.72 4.27
N ASN A 175 -8.00 19.93 4.35
CA ASN A 175 -7.81 18.92 5.41
C ASN A 175 -6.50 19.01 6.20
N TYR A 176 -5.59 19.95 5.91
CA TYR A 176 -4.29 19.99 6.61
C TYR A 176 -4.40 20.15 8.13
N LYS A 177 -5.52 20.70 8.64
CA LYS A 177 -5.80 20.83 10.07
C LYS A 177 -6.40 19.58 10.71
N GLU A 178 -6.75 18.58 9.90
CA GLU A 178 -7.41 17.35 10.33
C GLU A 178 -6.42 16.20 10.57
N ALA A 179 -5.10 16.48 10.54
CA ALA A 179 -4.05 15.48 10.70
C ALA A 179 -4.13 14.71 12.03
N GLU A 180 -4.63 15.34 13.09
CA GLU A 180 -4.85 14.71 14.40
C GLU A 180 -5.75 13.47 14.30
N HIS A 181 -6.76 13.49 13.42
CA HIS A 181 -7.60 12.33 13.19
C HIS A 181 -6.81 11.12 12.67
N ILE A 182 -5.82 11.36 11.81
CA ILE A 182 -4.96 10.30 11.27
C ILE A 182 -4.08 9.72 12.36
N PHE A 183 -3.54 10.56 13.25
CA PHE A 183 -2.73 10.11 14.38
C PHE A 183 -3.55 9.26 15.34
N ASN A 184 -4.77 9.68 15.68
CA ASN A 184 -5.66 8.91 16.54
C ASN A 184 -5.98 7.53 15.95
N LEU A 185 -6.18 7.42 14.63
CA LEU A 185 -6.36 6.13 13.97
C LEU A 185 -5.08 5.28 14.00
N ALA A 186 -3.90 5.88 13.85
CA ALA A 186 -2.63 5.17 13.92
C ALA A 186 -2.25 4.72 15.35
N ASP A 187 -2.73 5.42 16.37
CA ASP A 187 -2.59 5.00 17.77
C ASP A 187 -3.56 3.85 18.12
N GLU A 188 -4.72 3.80 17.46
CA GLU A 188 -5.75 2.77 17.70
C GLU A 188 -5.46 1.44 17.00
N TYR A 189 -4.84 1.45 15.80
CA TYR A 189 -4.69 0.29 14.91
C TYR A 189 -3.25 0.02 14.49
#